data_AF-I6E0K7-F1
#
_entry.id   AF-I6E0K7-F1
#
_cell.length_a   1.000
_cell.length_b   1.000
_cell.length_c   1.000
_cell.angle_alpha   90.00
_cell.angle_beta   90.00
_cell.angle_gamma   90.00
#
_symmetry.space_group_name_H-M   'P 1'
#
loop_
_entity.id
_entity.type
_entity.pdbx_description
1 polymer ?
#
loop_
_entity_poly.entity_id
_entity_poly.type
_entity_poly.pdbx_seq_one_letter_code
_entity_poly.pdbx_strand_id
1 'polypeptide(L)' 'MLLSEMNKKQFWVPPGFAHGFVVLSEMADFEYKCTEYYDPEDECCLLWNDPELNIQWPLSNPILSDKDMKGCLLKEL' A
#
# COMPACT_ATOMS: atom_id res chain seq x y z
N MET A 1 -9.63 -1.68 6.34
CA MET A 1 -9.93 -0.76 7.47
C MET A 1 -10.07 0.64 6.90
N LEU A 2 -10.99 1.47 7.37
CA LEU A 2 -11.08 2.88 6.94
C LEU A 2 -10.27 3.77 7.89
N LEU A 3 -9.27 4.47 7.36
CA LEU A 3 -8.53 5.52 8.06
C LEU A 3 -9.02 6.88 7.58
N SER A 4 -9.30 7.80 8.50
CA SER A 4 -9.72 9.15 8.15
C SER A 4 -9.34 10.16 9.22
N GLU A 5 -9.31 11.43 8.81
CA GLU A 5 -9.15 12.56 9.72
C GLU A 5 -10.22 12.61 10.81
N MET A 6 -11.38 12.00 10.61
CA MET A 6 -12.49 12.02 11.57
C MET A 6 -12.28 10.98 12.68
N ASN A 7 -11.80 9.78 12.30
CA ASN A 7 -11.69 8.66 13.24
C ASN A 7 -10.33 8.57 13.94
N LYS A 8 -9.30 9.25 13.39
CA LYS A 8 -7.94 9.31 13.93
C LYS A 8 -7.35 7.93 14.29
N LYS A 9 -7.78 6.88 13.59
CA LYS A 9 -7.24 5.53 13.78
C LYS A 9 -5.84 5.46 13.21
N GLN A 10 -4.99 4.67 13.86
CA GLN A 10 -3.67 4.30 13.37
C GLN A 10 -3.65 2.79 13.11
N PHE A 11 -2.91 2.38 12.09
CA PHE A 11 -2.72 0.98 11.74
C PHE A 11 -1.24 0.65 11.84
N TRP A 12 -0.90 -0.35 12.64
CA TRP A 12 0.47 -0.84 12.74
C TRP A 12 0.65 -2.01 11.78
N VAL A 13 1.68 -1.91 10.94
CA VAL A 13 2.12 -2.98 10.05
C VAL A 13 3.40 -3.58 10.65
N PRO A 14 3.38 -4.85 11.10
CA PRO A 14 4.59 -5.51 11.58
C PRO A 14 5.61 -5.71 10.44
N PRO A 15 6.92 -5.78 10.75
CA PRO A 15 7.93 -6.13 9.76
C PRO A 15 7.62 -7.46 9.04
N GLY A 16 7.92 -7.51 7.74
CA GLY A 16 7.65 -8.68 6.88
C GLY A 16 6.24 -8.74 6.30
N PHE A 17 5.38 -7.75 6.57
CA PHE A 17 4.07 -7.63 5.92
C PHE A 17 4.09 -6.56 4.83
N ALA A 18 3.48 -6.87 3.69
CA ALA A 18 3.20 -5.87 2.67
C ALA A 18 2.11 -4.90 3.13
N HIS A 19 2.22 -3.64 2.70
CA HIS A 19 1.24 -2.59 3.01
C HIS A 19 0.85 -1.84 1.73
N GLY A 20 -0.45 -1.66 1.54
CA GLY A 20 -1.00 -0.88 0.44
C GLY A 20 -2.31 -0.23 0.87
N PHE A 21 -2.61 0.94 0.31
CA PHE A 21 -3.84 1.69 0.59
C PHE A 21 -4.28 2.45 -0.66
N VAL A 22 -5.52 2.93 -0.62
CA VAL A 22 -6.02 3.83 -1.66
C VAL A 22 -6.71 5.04 -1.02
N VAL A 23 -6.45 6.20 -1.60
CA VAL A 23 -7.06 7.46 -1.19
C VAL A 23 -8.49 7.52 -1.74
N LEU A 24 -9.47 7.77 -0.86
CA LEU A 24 -10.90 7.82 -1.21
C LEU A 24 -11.43 9.25 -1.35
N SER A 25 -10.66 10.24 -0.90
CA SER A 25 -10.93 11.68 -1.02
C SER A 25 -10.17 12.27 -2.21
N GLU A 26 -10.41 13.55 -2.52
CA GLU A 26 -9.64 14.26 -3.55
C GLU A 26 -8.13 14.31 -3.21
N MET A 27 -7.81 14.47 -1.94
CA MET A 27 -6.45 14.47 -1.41
C MET A 27 -6.41 13.82 -0.02
N ALA A 28 -5.25 13.31 0.38
CA ALA A 28 -5.00 12.85 1.74
C ALA A 28 -3.54 13.09 2.14
N ASP A 29 -3.35 13.65 3.33
CA ASP A 29 -2.07 13.64 4.01
C ASP A 29 -1.93 12.32 4.77
N PHE A 30 -0.81 11.62 4.56
CA PHE A 30 -0.56 10.32 5.18
C PHE A 30 0.82 10.30 5.83
N GLU A 31 0.87 9.95 7.11
CA GLU A 31 2.09 9.98 7.92
C GLU A 31 2.48 8.57 8.38
N TYR A 32 3.79 8.29 8.33
CA TYR A 32 4.36 7.04 8.80
C TYR A 32 5.26 7.26 10.01
N LYS A 33 5.16 6.34 10.98
CA LYS A 33 6.18 6.15 12.00
C LYS A 33 6.91 4.86 11.68
N CYS A 34 8.11 5.00 11.16
CA CYS A 34 8.93 3.87 10.73
C CYS A 34 9.80 3.37 11.89
N THR A 35 9.99 2.06 11.98
CA THR A 35 10.93 1.45 12.92
C THR A 35 12.38 1.61 12.47
N GLU A 36 12.61 1.74 11.16
CA GLU A 36 13.92 1.86 10.51
C GLU A 36 13.92 3.01 9.49
N TYR A 37 15.12 3.40 9.05
CA TYR A 37 15.28 4.37 7.96
C TYR A 37 15.03 3.73 6.59
N TYR A 38 14.72 4.57 5.60
CA TYR A 38 14.50 4.11 4.24
C TYR A 38 15.82 3.66 3.59
N ASP A 39 15.81 2.44 3.05
CA ASP A 39 16.82 1.93 2.12
C ASP A 39 16.09 1.41 0.86
N PRO A 40 16.36 1.94 -0.34
CA PRO A 40 15.73 1.48 -1.57
C PRO A 40 16.06 0.01 -1.91
N GLU A 41 17.18 -0.54 -1.43
CA GLU A 41 17.57 -1.93 -1.71
C GLU A 41 16.74 -2.94 -0.90
N ASP A 42 16.16 -2.51 0.22
CA ASP A 42 15.29 -3.34 1.07
C ASP A 42 13.82 -3.33 0.62
N GLU A 43 13.48 -2.56 -0.41
CA GLU A 43 12.10 -2.40 -0.86
C GLU A 43 11.72 -3.45 -1.90
N CYS A 44 10.59 -4.11 -1.65
CA CYS A 44 9.91 -4.97 -2.61
C CYS A 44 8.51 -4.43 -2.90
N CYS A 45 8.04 -4.57 -4.14
CA CYS A 45 6.73 -4.09 -4.57
C CYS A 45 5.91 -5.23 -5.17
N LEU A 46 4.76 -5.52 -4.55
CA LEU A 46 3.76 -6.44 -5.08
C LEU A 46 2.87 -5.73 -6.10
N LEU A 47 2.39 -6.47 -7.10
CA LEU A 47 1.41 -5.99 -8.05
C LEU A 47 0.10 -5.66 -7.30
N TRP A 48 -0.37 -4.42 -7.42
CA TRP A 48 -1.53 -3.92 -6.66
C TRP A 48 -2.81 -4.73 -6.89
N ASN A 49 -2.99 -5.25 -8.10
CA ASN A 49 -4.12 -6.08 -8.53
C ASN A 49 -3.73 -7.55 -8.75
N ASP A 50 -2.74 -8.04 -8.01
CA ASP A 50 -2.41 -9.45 -8.01
C ASP A 50 -3.68 -10.32 -7.76
N PRO A 51 -3.98 -11.28 -8.65
CA PRO A 51 -5.21 -12.06 -8.58
C PRO A 51 -5.24 -13.05 -7.40
N GLU A 52 -4.09 -13.44 -6.85
CA GLU A 52 -3.99 -14.30 -5.66
C GLU A 52 -4.28 -13.53 -4.39
N LEU A 53 -3.86 -12.26 -4.30
CA LEU A 53 -4.25 -11.37 -3.20
C LEU A 53 -5.75 -11.07 -3.20
N ASN A 54 -6.37 -11.01 -4.39
CA ASN A 54 -7.81 -10.84 -4.60
C ASN A 54 -8.43 -9.66 -3.80
N ILE A 55 -7.69 -8.56 -3.71
CA ILE A 55 -8.10 -7.38 -2.94
C ILE A 55 -9.21 -6.66 -3.70
N GLN A 56 -10.35 -6.46 -3.03
CA GLN A 56 -11.51 -5.74 -3.58
C GLN A 56 -11.31 -4.23 -3.43
N TRP A 57 -10.56 -3.63 -4.35
CA TRP A 57 -10.34 -2.18 -4.38
C TRP A 57 -11.64 -1.43 -4.76
N PRO A 58 -11.98 -0.31 -4.10
CA PRO A 58 -13.21 0.45 -4.35
C PRO A 58 -13.14 1.37 -5.59
N LEU A 59 -12.24 1.10 -6.53
CA LEU A 59 -12.07 1.83 -7.80
C LEU A 59 -11.47 0.91 -8.87
N SER A 60 -11.77 1.23 -10.13
CA SER A 60 -11.32 0.45 -11.30
C SER A 60 -10.02 0.96 -11.93
N ASN A 61 -9.75 2.27 -11.85
CA ASN A 61 -8.63 2.91 -12.54
C ASN A 61 -7.77 3.73 -11.55
N PRO A 62 -6.90 3.08 -10.74
CA PRO A 62 -6.03 3.80 -9.83
C PRO A 62 -4.98 4.62 -10.58
N ILE A 63 -4.54 5.72 -9.96
CA ILE A 63 -3.30 6.40 -10.35
C ILE A 63 -2.17 5.70 -9.60
N LEU A 64 -1.20 5.18 -10.34
CA LEU A 64 -0.11 4.36 -9.81
C LEU A 64 1.23 4.95 -10.21
N SER A 65 2.25 4.66 -9.40
CA SER A 65 3.64 4.90 -9.81
C SER A 65 4.10 3.87 -10.84
N ASP A 66 5.18 4.17 -11.56
CA ASP A 66 5.82 3.20 -12.46
C ASP A 66 6.26 1.91 -11.75
N LYS A 67 6.60 2.02 -10.45
CA LYS A 67 7.00 0.90 -9.60
C LYS A 67 5.81 -0.01 -9.32
N ASP A 68 4.68 0.54 -8.89
CA ASP A 68 3.48 -0.23 -8.53
C ASP A 68 2.79 -0.86 -9.75
N MET A 69 2.88 -0.21 -10.92
CA MET A 69 2.44 -0.79 -12.19
C MET A 69 3.26 -2.02 -12.61
N LYS A 70 4.50 -2.13 -12.15
CA LYS A 70 5.46 -3.19 -12.47
C LYS A 70 5.79 -4.06 -11.27
N GLY A 71 4.97 -4.01 -10.22
CA GLY A 71 5.11 -4.88 -9.06
C GLY A 71 5.10 -6.35 -9.48
N CYS A 72 5.77 -7.19 -8.71
CA CYS A 72 5.83 -8.63 -8.93
C CYS A 72 4.55 -9.33 -8.43
N LEU A 73 4.27 -10.51 -8.97
CA LEU A 73 3.20 -11.34 -8.43
C LEU A 73 3.62 -11.90 -7.07
N LEU A 74 2.65 -12.17 -6.18
CA LEU A 74 2.91 -12.76 -4.87
C LEU A 74 3.68 -14.08 -4.98
N LYS A 75 3.41 -14.87 -6.04
CA LYS A 75 4.10 -16.15 -6.30
C LYS A 75 5.57 -16.03 -6.70
N GLU A 76 5.99 -14.83 -7.08
CA GLU A 76 7.34 -14.54 -7.57
C GLU A 76 8.26 -14.02 -6.45
N LEU A 77 7.71 -13.82 -5.24
CA LEU A 77 8.43 -13.50 -4.01
C LEU A 77 8.65 -14.73 -3.13
#